data_AF-A0A953WN66-F1
#
_entry.id   AF-A0A953WN66-F1
#
_cell.length_a   1.000
_cell.length_b   1.000
_cell.length_c   1.000
_cell.angle_alpha   90.00
_cell.angle_beta   90.00
_cell.angle_gamma   90.00
#
_symmetry.space_group_name_H-M   'P 1'
#
loop_
_entity.id
_entity.type
_entity.pdbx_description
1 polymer ?
#
loop_
_entity_poly.entity_id
_entity_poly.type
_entity_poly.pdbx_seq_one_letter_code
_entity_poly.pdbx_strand_id
1 'polypeptide(L)'
;VRDWLYVDDHADALLLIAERGVPGETYNVGGRAERANIDLVRTICKLLDERLPNAPSRPHESLIKFVADRPGHDLRYAVDCSKIERELGWRPATKIEGGLANTVDWYLANDGWIERIRARGFSDARIGLGAKKTAG
;
A
#
# COMPACT_ATOMS: atom_id res chain seq x y z
N VAL A 1 -4.23 -7.14 -9.11
CA VAL A 1 -2.99 -7.58 -8.44
C VAL A 1 -2.00 -6.43 -8.43
N ARG A 2 -1.31 -6.25 -7.31
CA ARG A 2 -0.24 -5.26 -7.13
C ARG A 2 0.91 -5.94 -6.39
N ASP A 3 2.13 -5.51 -6.67
CA ASP A 3 3.31 -5.82 -5.87
C ASP A 3 3.43 -4.79 -4.74
N TRP A 4 3.51 -5.25 -3.49
CA TRP A 4 3.49 -4.40 -2.30
C TRP A 4 4.84 -4.38 -1.63
N LEU A 5 5.40 -3.19 -1.48
CA LEU A 5 6.69 -2.95 -0.83
C LEU A 5 6.46 -2.12 0.44
N TYR A 6 7.03 -2.58 1.56
CA TYR A 6 7.00 -1.82 2.80
C TYR A 6 7.87 -0.57 2.67
N VAL A 7 7.42 0.55 3.26
CA VAL A 7 8.02 1.87 2.99
C VAL A 7 9.48 1.96 3.46
N ASP A 8 9.81 1.33 4.58
CA ASP A 8 11.18 1.34 5.10
C ASP A 8 12.12 0.52 4.20
N ASP A 9 11.66 -0.63 3.66
CA ASP A 9 12.44 -1.39 2.68
C ASP A 9 12.70 -0.57 1.40
N HIS A 10 11.73 0.24 0.97
CA HIS A 10 11.93 1.14 -0.16
C HIS A 10 12.97 2.22 0.16
N ALA A 11 12.91 2.82 1.36
CA ALA A 11 13.90 3.81 1.79
C ALA A 11 15.31 3.21 1.82
N ASP A 12 15.46 1.99 2.34
CA ASP A 12 16.73 1.26 2.35
C ASP A 12 17.25 1.00 0.92
N ALA A 13 16.36 0.65 -0.03
CA ALA A 13 16.72 0.50 -1.43
C ALA A 13 17.25 1.80 -2.03
N LEU A 14 16.56 2.92 -1.77
CA LEU A 14 16.94 4.23 -2.28
C LEU A 14 18.31 4.68 -1.73
N LEU A 15 18.54 4.46 -0.44
CA LEU A 15 19.83 4.77 0.19
C LEU A 15 20.95 3.92 -0.42
N LEU A 16 20.72 2.62 -0.58
CA LEU A 16 21.70 1.72 -1.19
C LEU A 16 22.02 2.10 -2.64
N ILE A 17 21.01 2.46 -3.45
CA ILE A 17 21.21 2.93 -4.82
C ILE A 17 22.02 4.24 -4.83
N ALA A 18 21.73 5.16 -3.91
CA ALA A 18 22.47 6.42 -3.83
C ALA A 18 23.95 6.20 -3.45
N GLU A 19 24.23 5.24 -2.57
CA GLU A 19 25.60 4.95 -2.11
C GLU A 19 26.42 4.08 -3.07
N ARG A 20 25.78 3.13 -3.75
CA ARG A 20 26.47 2.05 -4.47
C ARG A 20 25.98 1.83 -5.90
N GLY A 21 24.93 2.53 -6.31
CA GLY A 21 24.40 2.45 -7.66
C GLY A 21 25.38 3.00 -8.70
N VAL A 22 25.28 2.50 -9.93
CA VAL A 22 26.11 2.96 -11.04
C VAL A 22 25.46 4.19 -11.69
N PRO A 23 26.18 5.31 -11.86
CA PRO A 23 25.64 6.48 -12.55
C PRO A 23 25.16 6.15 -13.97
N GLY A 24 23.96 6.63 -14.32
CA GLY A 24 23.32 6.35 -15.61
C GLY A 24 22.50 5.07 -15.64
N GLU A 25 22.57 4.22 -14.61
CA GLU A 25 21.76 3.02 -14.51
C GLU A 25 20.39 3.27 -13.86
N THR A 26 19.40 2.48 -14.29
CA THR A 26 18.07 2.41 -13.67
C THR A 26 17.92 1.12 -12.88
N TYR A 27 17.40 1.22 -11.65
CA TYR A 27 17.11 0.08 -10.78
C TYR A 27 15.61 0.02 -10.46
N ASN A 28 15.00 -1.10 -10.79
CA ASN A 28 13.64 -1.41 -10.37
C ASN A 28 13.63 -1.87 -8.91
N VAL A 29 12.73 -1.31 -8.10
CA VAL A 29 12.54 -1.65 -6.68
C VAL A 29 11.12 -2.17 -6.48
N GLY A 30 10.96 -3.29 -5.78
CA GLY A 30 9.67 -3.97 -5.62
C GLY A 30 9.69 -4.96 -4.47
N GLY A 31 8.50 -5.39 -4.07
CA GLY A 31 8.28 -6.13 -2.83
C GLY A 31 8.37 -7.64 -2.94
N ARG A 32 8.35 -8.20 -4.16
CA ARG A 32 8.18 -9.65 -4.41
C ARG A 32 6.94 -10.19 -3.69
N ALA A 33 5.91 -9.37 -3.55
CA ALA A 33 4.72 -9.63 -2.75
C ALA A 33 3.45 -9.29 -3.53
N GLU A 34 3.24 -9.99 -4.64
CA GLU A 34 2.04 -9.85 -5.44
C GLU A 34 0.79 -10.31 -4.67
N ARG A 35 -0.20 -9.42 -4.52
CA ARG A 35 -1.49 -9.73 -3.90
C ARG A 35 -2.66 -9.06 -4.63
N ALA A 36 -3.83 -9.68 -4.55
CA ALA A 36 -5.07 -9.02 -4.93
C ALA A 36 -5.50 -8.02 -3.84
N ASN A 37 -6.14 -6.93 -4.26
CA ASN A 37 -6.59 -5.89 -3.32
C ASN A 37 -7.55 -6.47 -2.26
N ILE A 38 -8.42 -7.40 -2.66
CA ILE A 38 -9.39 -8.01 -1.73
C ILE A 38 -8.71 -8.83 -0.63
N ASP A 39 -7.62 -9.52 -0.93
CA ASP A 39 -6.89 -10.33 0.07
C ASP A 39 -6.20 -9.44 1.10
N LEU A 40 -5.71 -8.28 0.67
CA LEU A 40 -5.17 -7.26 1.55
C LEU A 40 -6.22 -6.66 2.46
N VAL A 41 -7.37 -6.26 1.91
CA VAL A 41 -8.48 -5.70 2.71
C VAL A 41 -8.91 -6.71 3.77
N ARG A 42 -9.06 -7.98 3.41
CA ARG A 42 -9.37 -9.05 4.37
C ARG A 42 -8.32 -9.21 5.47
N THR A 43 -7.04 -9.14 5.11
CA THR A 43 -5.94 -9.20 6.08
C THR A 43 -6.00 -8.03 7.05
N ILE A 44 -6.27 -6.81 6.56
CA ILE A 44 -6.44 -5.62 7.38
C ILE A 44 -7.66 -5.75 8.30
N CYS A 45 -8.81 -6.21 7.78
CA CYS A 45 -10.01 -6.45 8.60
C CYS A 45 -9.72 -7.42 9.75
N LYS A 46 -9.01 -8.52 9.48
CA LYS A 46 -8.61 -9.49 10.50
C LYS A 46 -7.71 -8.86 11.57
N LEU A 47 -6.69 -8.11 11.16
CA LEU A 47 -5.80 -7.41 12.09
C LEU A 47 -6.60 -6.43 12.96
N LEU A 48 -7.51 -5.64 12.39
CA LEU A 48 -8.37 -4.74 13.16
C LEU A 48 -9.27 -5.49 14.15
N ASP A 49 -9.87 -6.62 13.76
CA ASP A 49 -10.68 -7.45 14.65
C ASP A 49 -9.86 -8.03 15.82
N GLU A 50 -8.58 -8.30 15.61
CA GLU A 50 -7.65 -8.74 16.65
C GLU A 50 -7.25 -7.59 17.60
N ARG A 51 -6.96 -6.40 17.06
CA ARG A 51 -6.50 -5.23 17.85
C ARG A 51 -7.62 -4.51 18.57
N LEU A 52 -8.82 -4.51 17.99
CA LEU A 52 -10.01 -3.81 18.49
C LEU A 52 -11.15 -4.79 18.73
N PRO A 53 -11.02 -5.70 19.71
CA PRO A 53 -11.96 -6.81 19.87
C PRO A 53 -13.39 -6.38 20.19
N ASN A 54 -13.57 -5.17 20.74
CA ASN A 54 -14.85 -4.58 21.15
C ASN A 54 -15.38 -3.53 20.16
N ALA A 55 -14.78 -3.41 18.97
CA ALA A 55 -15.25 -2.45 17.97
C ALA A 55 -16.68 -2.80 17.52
N PRO A 56 -17.61 -1.82 17.45
CA PRO A 56 -18.98 -2.06 17.01
C PRO A 56 -19.08 -2.50 15.55
N SER A 57 -18.04 -2.21 14.77
CA SER A 57 -17.88 -2.60 13.37
C SER A 57 -17.41 -4.04 13.16
N ARG A 58 -17.14 -4.79 14.25
CA ARG A 58 -16.68 -6.18 14.15
C ARG A 58 -17.84 -7.11 13.71
N PRO A 59 -17.60 -8.05 12.78
CA PRO A 59 -16.38 -8.25 12.01
C PRO A 59 -16.19 -7.15 10.96
N HIS A 60 -14.99 -6.57 10.88
CA HIS A 60 -14.72 -5.47 9.94
C HIS A 60 -14.90 -5.90 8.47
N GLU A 61 -14.78 -7.19 8.16
CA GLU A 61 -15.04 -7.71 6.81
C GLU A 61 -16.48 -7.44 6.34
N SER A 62 -17.44 -7.29 7.26
CA SER A 62 -18.84 -6.94 6.94
C SER A 62 -19.00 -5.55 6.30
N LEU A 63 -17.97 -4.69 6.42
CA LEU A 63 -17.96 -3.34 5.83
C LEU A 63 -17.53 -3.33 4.36
N ILE A 64 -17.03 -4.45 3.83
CA ILE A 64 -16.56 -4.53 2.45
C ILE A 64 -17.73 -4.33 1.48
N LYS A 65 -17.58 -3.37 0.57
CA LYS A 65 -18.53 -3.13 -0.52
C LYS A 65 -17.80 -3.16 -1.86
N PHE A 66 -18.25 -4.02 -2.76
CA PHE A 66 -17.82 -3.98 -4.16
C PHE A 66 -18.48 -2.79 -4.84
N VAL A 67 -17.66 -1.99 -5.50
CA VAL A 67 -18.10 -0.79 -6.20
C VAL A 67 -17.68 -0.87 -7.66
N ALA A 68 -18.33 -0.08 -8.53
CA ALA A 68 -17.96 0.01 -9.93
C ALA A 68 -16.46 0.26 -10.09
N ASP A 69 -15.83 -0.39 -11.05
CA ASP A 69 -14.39 -0.29 -11.27
C ASP A 69 -13.98 1.11 -11.78
N ARG A 70 -12.71 1.48 -11.62
CA ARG A 70 -12.17 2.74 -12.15
C ARG A 70 -11.93 2.60 -13.66
N PRO A 71 -12.34 3.55 -14.50
CA PRO A 71 -11.94 3.57 -15.91
C PRO A 71 -10.41 3.55 -16.06
N GLY A 72 -9.89 2.65 -16.90
CA GLY A 72 -8.44 2.49 -17.11
C GLY A 72 -7.70 1.78 -15.98
N HIS A 73 -8.39 0.96 -15.18
CA HIS A 73 -7.75 0.22 -14.10
C HIS A 73 -6.86 -0.91 -14.63
N ASP A 74 -5.55 -0.73 -14.54
CA ASP A 74 -4.60 -1.80 -14.83
C ASP A 74 -4.75 -2.95 -13.82
N LEU A 75 -4.92 -4.15 -14.36
CA LEU A 75 -5.29 -5.33 -13.58
C LEU A 75 -4.11 -5.92 -12.79
N ARG A 76 -2.86 -5.74 -13.26
CA ARG A 76 -1.66 -6.30 -12.62
C ARG A 76 -0.45 -5.39 -12.83
N TYR A 77 0.21 -5.02 -11.75
CA TYR A 77 1.59 -4.52 -11.77
C TYR A 77 2.46 -5.46 -10.97
N ALA A 78 3.53 -5.92 -11.60
CA ALA A 78 4.60 -6.70 -10.99
C ALA A 78 5.92 -6.16 -11.56
N VAL A 79 6.88 -5.91 -10.68
CA VAL A 79 8.16 -5.31 -11.07
C VAL A 79 9.24 -6.39 -11.05
N ASP A 80 10.03 -6.48 -12.13
CA ASP A 80 11.23 -7.30 -12.09
C ASP A 80 12.37 -6.54 -11.39
N CYS A 81 12.74 -7.01 -10.21
CA CYS A 81 13.79 -6.47 -9.36
C CYS A 81 15.11 -7.25 -9.48
N SER A 82 15.23 -8.13 -10.48
CA SER A 82 16.41 -9.00 -10.65
C SER A 82 17.74 -8.24 -10.73
N LYS A 83 17.72 -7.03 -11.30
CA LYS A 83 18.91 -6.19 -11.44
C LYS A 83 19.47 -5.71 -10.11
N ILE A 84 18.63 -5.08 -9.27
CA ILE A 84 19.08 -4.55 -7.97
C ILE A 84 19.50 -5.68 -7.03
N GLU A 85 18.82 -6.83 -7.11
CA GLU A 85 19.19 -8.04 -6.36
C GLU A 85 20.58 -8.55 -6.74
N ARG A 86 20.89 -8.59 -8.04
CA ARG A 86 22.15 -9.11 -8.55
C ARG A 86 23.31 -8.13 -8.33
N GLU A 87 23.10 -6.85 -8.63
CA GLU A 87 24.17 -5.86 -8.68
C GLU A 87 24.43 -5.20 -7.33
N LEU A 88 23.39 -4.97 -6.53
CA LEU A 88 23.52 -4.30 -5.23
C LEU A 88 23.23 -5.24 -4.05
N GLY A 89 22.76 -6.46 -4.29
CA GLY A 89 22.45 -7.43 -3.23
C GLY A 89 21.18 -7.12 -2.44
N TRP A 90 20.38 -6.14 -2.91
CA TRP A 90 19.19 -5.71 -2.18
C TRP A 90 18.03 -6.69 -2.35
N ARG A 91 17.33 -6.96 -1.25
CA ARG A 91 16.04 -7.63 -1.21
C ARG A 91 15.18 -6.98 -0.13
N PRO A 92 13.86 -6.89 -0.30
CA PRO A 92 12.98 -6.43 0.78
C PRO A 92 13.10 -7.39 1.96
N ALA A 93 13.26 -6.85 3.16
CA ALA A 93 13.37 -7.63 4.39
C ALA A 93 11.99 -7.90 5.00
N THR A 94 11.01 -7.03 4.76
CA THR A 94 9.69 -7.12 5.39
C THR A 94 8.76 -8.02 4.59
N LYS A 95 8.28 -9.09 5.25
CA LYS A 95 7.16 -9.88 4.72
C LYS A 95 5.88 -9.07 4.76
N ILE A 96 5.03 -9.21 3.74
CA ILE A 96 3.81 -8.40 3.61
C ILE A 96 2.88 -8.52 4.83
N GLU A 97 2.78 -9.69 5.45
CA GLU A 97 1.95 -9.88 6.66
C GLU A 97 2.47 -9.06 7.84
N GLY A 98 3.79 -9.01 8.03
CA GLY A 98 4.44 -8.20 9.06
C GLY A 98 4.33 -6.71 8.78
N GLY A 99 4.56 -6.31 7.52
CA GLY A 99 4.40 -4.92 7.08
C GLY A 99 2.97 -4.39 7.30
N LEU A 100 1.95 -5.21 7.02
CA LEU A 100 0.55 -4.85 7.28
C LEU A 100 0.23 -4.74 8.77
N ALA A 101 0.73 -5.67 9.60
CA ALA A 101 0.55 -5.59 11.04
C ALA A 101 1.16 -4.30 11.59
N ASN A 102 2.43 -4.01 11.25
CA ASN A 102 3.11 -2.78 11.64
C ASN A 102 2.36 -1.53 11.15
N THR A 103 1.84 -1.57 9.92
CA THR A 103 1.06 -0.46 9.36
C THR A 103 -0.22 -0.24 10.16
N VAL A 104 -1.01 -1.29 10.42
CA VAL A 104 -2.25 -1.18 11.23
C VAL A 104 -1.94 -0.62 12.61
N ASP A 105 -0.94 -1.17 13.29
CA ASP A 105 -0.54 -0.75 14.63
C ASP A 105 -0.06 0.72 14.63
N TRP A 106 0.67 1.15 13.59
CA TRP A 106 1.07 2.55 13.44
C TRP A 106 -0.13 3.49 13.29
N TYR A 107 -1.10 3.16 12.43
CA TYR A 107 -2.29 4.01 12.25
C TYR A 107 -3.10 4.13 13.54
N LEU A 108 -3.30 3.04 14.28
CA LEU A 108 -4.01 3.04 15.57
C LEU A 108 -3.29 3.87 16.65
N ALA A 109 -1.96 3.99 16.57
CA ALA A 109 -1.18 4.76 17.53
C ALA A 109 -1.03 6.24 17.16
N ASN A 110 -1.45 6.66 15.96
CA ASN A 110 -1.11 7.97 15.39
C ASN A 110 -2.33 8.78 14.91
N ASP A 111 -3.47 8.70 15.61
CA ASP A 111 -4.71 9.43 15.27
C ASP A 111 -4.47 10.93 15.04
N GLY A 112 -3.65 11.58 15.88
CA GLY A 112 -3.35 13.01 15.74
C GLY A 112 -2.64 13.36 14.42
N TRP A 113 -1.92 12.43 13.81
CA TRP A 113 -1.34 12.62 12.47
C TRP A 113 -2.42 12.61 11.39
N ILE A 114 -3.38 11.70 11.49
CA ILE A 114 -4.52 11.59 10.58
C ILE A 114 -5.38 12.86 10.63
N GLU A 115 -5.68 13.36 11.82
CA GLU A 115 -6.47 14.59 11.97
C GLU A 115 -5.80 15.81 11.32
N ARG A 116 -4.48 15.93 11.44
CA ARG A 116 -3.75 17.01 10.75
C ARG A 116 -3.84 16.91 9.23
N ILE A 117 -3.93 15.71 8.66
CA ILE A 117 -4.11 15.54 7.22
C ILE A 117 -5.53 15.90 6.79
N ARG A 118 -6.54 15.43 7.53
CA ARG A 118 -7.95 15.79 7.30
C ARG A 118 -8.16 17.31 7.34
N ALA A 119 -7.53 17.98 8.30
CA ALA A 119 -7.57 19.44 8.43
C ALA A 119 -7.01 20.20 7.21
N ARG A 120 -6.22 19.56 6.34
CA ARG A 120 -5.71 20.16 5.08
C ARG A 120 -6.71 20.08 3.93
N GLY A 121 -7.94 19.61 4.17
CA GLY A 121 -9.00 19.51 3.18
C GLY A 121 -9.05 18.17 2.44
N PHE A 122 -8.37 17.13 2.95
CA PHE A 122 -8.53 15.78 2.42
C PHE A 122 -9.88 15.21 2.87
N SER A 123 -10.68 14.70 1.93
CA SER A 123 -12.02 14.15 2.21
C SER A 123 -12.09 12.65 1.89
N ASP A 124 -13.00 11.94 2.56
CA ASP A 124 -13.27 10.52 2.31
C ASP A 124 -14.13 10.29 1.04
N ALA A 125 -14.43 11.35 0.28
CA ALA A 125 -15.23 11.25 -0.94
C ALA A 125 -14.47 10.44 -2.01
N ARG A 126 -15.19 9.56 -2.71
CA ARG A 126 -14.61 8.78 -3.81
C ARG A 126 -14.17 9.71 -4.94
N ILE A 127 -12.88 9.68 -5.27
CA ILE A 127 -12.27 10.41 -6.39
C ILE A 127 -12.14 9.47 -7.60
N GLY A 128 -12.21 10.00 -8.83
CA GLY A 128 -11.80 9.28 -10.04
C GLY A 128 -12.89 8.64 -10.91
N LEU A 129 -14.17 9.02 -10.74
CA LEU A 129 -15.27 8.60 -11.64
C LEU A 129 -15.43 9.45 -12.90
N GLY A 130 -14.56 10.45 -13.11
CA GLY A 130 -14.72 11.47 -14.15
C GLY A 130 -15.86 12.44 -13.82
N ALA A 131 -15.67 13.74 -14.06
CA ALA A 131 -16.80 14.66 -14.02
C ALA A 131 -17.83 14.20 -15.06
N LYS A 132 -19.12 14.09 -14.70
CA LYS A 132 -20.18 14.03 -15.72
C LYS A 132 -19.96 15.23 -16.64
N LYS A 133 -19.65 14.99 -17.92
CA LYS A 133 -19.81 16.04 -18.93
C LYS A 133 -21.27 16.46 -18.86
N THR A 134 -21.54 17.66 -18.37
CA THR A 134 -22.81 18.33 -18.60
C THR A 134 -22.97 18.43 -20.11
N ALA A 135 -23.96 17.72 -20.65
CA ALA A 135 -24.38 17.90 -22.03
C ALA A 135 -24.90 19.34 -22.15
N GLY A 136 -24.21 20.14 -22.95
CA GLY A 136 -24.71 21.41 -23.46
C GLY A 136 -25.46 21.18 -24.77
#